data_AF-A0A1G6E5Y1-F1
#
_entry.id   AF-A0A1G6E5Y1-F1
#
_cell.length_a   1.000
_cell.length_b   1.000
_cell.length_c   1.000
_cell.angle_alpha   90.00
_cell.angle_beta   90.00
_cell.angle_gamma   90.00
#
_symmetry.space_group_name_H-M   'P 1'
#
loop_
_entity.id
_entity.type
_entity.pdbx_description
1 polymer ?
#
loop_
_entity_poly.entity_id
_entity_poly.type
_entity_poly.pdbx_seq_one_letter_code
_entity_poly.pdbx_strand_id
1 'polypeptide(L)'
;MHQYLPAIGFTKLNKTAIEELITEITLRPDYQESAIDYEGNQFVELRYMVADNVGLVLRGVFNEKDEFILDYYYPSYFGESISIKNDVEVIKQTDKDNYYAMCDEIRLGVNLIFQLQNMGAFLRKNLKDKKSYNSDIRLAALSVDGKILLPVYDNEKSRIKEKMNNQKRINLVEQAREGNEEALENLTMDEIDLYQRISRRVTREDILSVVTTFFMPYGIENDKYEVLGNILDVKEVVNHLTMEELVLMIVESNDVVFEVCINKKNLYGEPAVGRRFKGIIWLQGTVDFS
;
A
#
# COMPACT_ATOMS: atom_id res chain seq x y z
N MET A 1 9.79 -9.20 -0.95
CA MET A 1 8.77 -9.83 -0.07
C MET A 1 9.33 -10.17 1.31
N HIS A 2 10.21 -11.18 1.48
CA HIS A 2 10.69 -11.61 2.82
C HIS A 2 11.41 -10.52 3.63
N GLN A 3 11.99 -9.51 2.97
CA GLN A 3 12.59 -8.35 3.64
C GLN A 3 11.63 -7.61 4.59
N TYR A 4 10.31 -7.76 4.41
CA TYR A 4 9.27 -7.12 5.23
C TYR A 4 8.74 -7.99 6.38
N LEU A 5 9.26 -9.21 6.58
CA LEU A 5 8.90 -10.05 7.74
C LEU A 5 9.14 -9.32 9.09
N PRO A 6 10.19 -8.50 9.26
CA PRO A 6 10.34 -7.63 10.43
C PRO A 6 9.12 -6.75 10.73
N ALA A 7 8.44 -6.25 9.69
CA ALA A 7 7.31 -5.32 9.83
C ALA A 7 6.11 -5.95 10.54
N ILE A 8 5.95 -7.27 10.44
CA ILE A 8 4.89 -8.03 11.13
C ILE A 8 5.39 -8.66 12.43
N GLY A 9 6.59 -8.30 12.91
CA GLY A 9 7.11 -8.80 14.18
C GLY A 9 7.87 -10.12 14.10
N PHE A 10 8.38 -10.50 12.93
CA PHE A 10 9.21 -11.71 12.77
C PHE A 10 10.71 -11.42 12.80
N THR A 11 11.16 -10.44 13.59
CA THR A 11 12.59 -10.06 13.62
C THR A 11 13.48 -11.13 14.21
N LYS A 12 12.94 -11.95 15.13
CA LYS A 12 13.66 -12.98 15.87
C LYS A 12 13.51 -14.39 15.29
N LEU A 13 12.64 -14.59 14.31
CA LEU A 13 12.42 -15.92 13.75
C LEU A 13 13.59 -16.31 12.84
N ASN A 14 14.17 -17.47 13.13
CA ASN A 14 15.16 -18.07 12.25
C ASN A 14 14.46 -18.84 11.12
N LYS A 15 15.24 -19.30 10.13
CA LYS A 15 14.70 -20.02 8.98
C LYS A 15 13.92 -21.28 9.38
N THR A 16 14.43 -22.03 10.35
CA THR A 16 13.80 -23.27 10.86
C THR A 16 12.44 -23.00 11.50
N ALA A 17 12.33 -21.96 12.32
CA ALA A 17 11.06 -21.58 12.95
C ALA A 17 10.04 -21.12 11.90
N ILE A 18 10.48 -20.48 10.81
CA ILE A 18 9.59 -20.13 9.69
C ILE A 18 9.12 -21.40 8.97
N GLU A 19 9.98 -22.39 8.75
CA GLU A 19 9.59 -23.67 8.13
C GLU A 19 8.61 -24.47 9.00
N GLU A 20 8.82 -24.46 10.33
CA GLU A 20 7.88 -25.03 11.30
C GLU A 20 6.52 -24.30 11.26
N LEU A 21 6.54 -22.96 11.24
CA LEU A 21 5.33 -22.15 11.13
C LEU A 21 4.59 -22.41 9.81
N ILE A 22 5.31 -22.52 8.68
CA ILE A 22 4.71 -22.86 7.38
C ILE A 22 3.99 -24.21 7.46
N THR A 23 4.60 -25.19 8.13
CA THR A 23 4.00 -26.51 8.33
C THR A 23 2.74 -26.42 9.19
N GLU A 24 2.77 -25.64 10.26
CA GLU A 24 1.62 -25.40 11.13
C GLU A 24 0.46 -24.73 10.38
N ILE A 25 0.75 -23.68 9.59
CA ILE A 25 -0.25 -22.96 8.79
C ILE A 25 -0.87 -23.88 7.75
N THR A 26 -0.07 -24.78 7.15
CA THR A 26 -0.58 -25.77 6.19
C THR A 26 -1.57 -26.74 6.84
N LEU A 27 -1.38 -27.07 8.11
CA LEU A 27 -2.27 -27.96 8.86
C LEU A 27 -3.51 -27.25 9.43
N ARG A 28 -3.36 -25.99 9.84
CA ARG A 28 -4.40 -25.20 10.53
C ARG A 28 -4.36 -23.73 10.10
N PRO A 29 -4.80 -23.42 8.88
CA PRO A 29 -4.91 -22.03 8.43
C PRO A 29 -6.10 -21.34 9.09
N ASP A 30 -6.00 -20.04 9.33
CA ASP A 30 -7.16 -19.22 9.76
C ASP A 30 -8.13 -18.98 8.60
N TYR A 31 -7.59 -18.95 7.39
CA TYR A 31 -8.34 -18.78 6.16
C TYR A 31 -7.70 -19.59 5.03
N GLN A 32 -8.55 -20.27 4.26
CA GLN A 32 -8.15 -21.04 3.09
C GLN A 32 -9.05 -20.67 1.92
N GLU A 33 -8.42 -20.43 0.77
CA GLU A 33 -9.10 -20.12 -0.48
C GLU A 33 -8.46 -20.89 -1.62
N SER A 34 -9.28 -21.41 -2.54
CA SER A 34 -8.81 -22.05 -3.76
C SER A 34 -9.46 -21.44 -5.00
N ALA A 35 -8.70 -21.37 -6.09
CA ALA A 35 -9.16 -20.94 -7.40
C ALA A 35 -8.45 -21.75 -8.49
N ILE A 36 -8.98 -21.73 -9.71
CA ILE A 36 -8.32 -22.32 -10.87
C ILE A 36 -7.62 -21.18 -11.61
N ASP A 37 -6.33 -21.33 -11.88
CA ASP A 37 -5.56 -20.35 -12.64
C ASP A 37 -5.83 -20.46 -14.16
N TYR A 38 -5.18 -19.61 -14.96
CA TYR A 38 -5.33 -19.63 -16.43
C TYR A 38 -4.74 -20.89 -17.09
N GLU A 39 -3.84 -21.60 -16.41
CA GLU A 39 -3.17 -22.81 -16.89
C GLU A 39 -3.93 -24.08 -16.48
N GLY A 40 -5.00 -23.94 -15.70
CA GLY A 40 -5.83 -25.03 -15.19
C GLY A 40 -5.32 -25.63 -13.87
N ASN A 41 -4.29 -25.04 -13.26
CA ASN A 41 -3.77 -25.48 -11.98
C ASN A 41 -4.65 -24.96 -10.83
N GLN A 42 -4.73 -25.75 -9.76
CA GLN A 42 -5.44 -25.37 -8.55
C GLN A 42 -4.55 -24.46 -7.70
N PHE A 43 -4.80 -23.15 -7.80
CA PHE A 43 -4.21 -22.15 -6.93
C PHE A 43 -4.84 -22.23 -5.54
N VAL A 44 -4.00 -22.16 -4.51
CA VAL A 44 -4.41 -22.20 -3.11
C VAL A 44 -3.71 -21.08 -2.34
N GLU A 45 -4.49 -20.37 -1.54
CA GLU A 45 -4.00 -19.37 -0.61
C GLU A 45 -4.39 -19.74 0.82
N LEU A 46 -3.39 -19.83 1.69
CA LEU A 46 -3.57 -20.04 3.12
C LEU A 46 -3.12 -18.78 3.84
N ARG A 47 -3.92 -18.30 4.80
CA ARG A 47 -3.57 -17.14 5.63
C ARG A 47 -3.54 -17.53 7.09
N TYR A 48 -2.61 -16.92 7.80
CA TYR A 48 -2.48 -17.05 9.23
C TYR A 48 -2.18 -15.70 9.85
N MET A 49 -3.00 -15.30 10.79
CA MET A 49 -2.98 -13.98 11.40
C MET A 49 -2.20 -14.03 12.69
N VAL A 50 -1.24 -13.13 12.86
CA VAL A 50 -0.44 -12.99 14.09
C VAL A 50 -0.93 -11.85 14.98
N ALA A 51 -1.79 -11.00 14.43
CA ALA A 51 -2.53 -9.95 15.08
C ALA A 51 -3.75 -9.58 14.20
N ASP A 52 -4.60 -8.67 14.67
CA ASP A 52 -5.73 -8.17 13.88
C ASP A 52 -5.27 -7.67 12.51
N ASN A 53 -5.75 -8.30 11.43
CA ASN A 53 -5.44 -7.99 10.04
C ASN A 53 -3.96 -8.04 9.62
N VAL A 54 -3.04 -8.45 10.50
CA VAL A 54 -1.62 -8.65 10.19
C VAL A 54 -1.27 -10.13 10.26
N GLY A 55 -0.60 -10.64 9.23
CA GLY A 55 -0.37 -12.07 9.12
C GLY A 55 0.65 -12.50 8.08
N LEU A 56 0.77 -13.81 7.94
CA LEU A 56 1.55 -14.47 6.91
C LEU A 56 0.59 -15.13 5.90
N VAL A 57 0.87 -14.92 4.61
CA VAL A 57 0.15 -15.57 3.51
C VAL A 57 1.06 -16.56 2.83
N LEU A 58 0.57 -17.78 2.65
CA LEU A 58 1.22 -18.86 1.90
C LEU A 58 0.43 -19.07 0.62
N ARG A 59 1.14 -19.18 -0.50
CA ARG A 59 0.56 -19.47 -1.81
C ARG A 59 1.25 -20.68 -2.41
N GLY A 60 0.44 -21.51 -3.05
CA GLY A 60 0.90 -22.78 -3.59
C GLY A 60 -0.18 -23.48 -4.41
N VAL A 61 0.11 -24.74 -4.72
CA VAL A 61 -0.77 -25.62 -5.49
C VAL A 61 -0.95 -26.96 -4.77
N PHE A 62 -2.09 -27.61 -4.97
CA PHE A 62 -2.24 -29.02 -4.59
C PHE A 62 -1.67 -29.92 -5.69
N ASN A 63 -0.89 -30.92 -5.29
CA ASN A 63 -0.45 -31.97 -6.21
C ASN A 63 -1.54 -33.04 -6.40
N GLU A 64 -1.29 -34.02 -7.29
CA GLU A 64 -2.20 -35.14 -7.55
C GLU A 64 -2.50 -36.03 -6.31
N LYS A 65 -1.77 -35.85 -5.21
CA LYS A 65 -1.95 -36.57 -3.95
C LYS A 65 -2.65 -35.74 -2.87
N ASP A 66 -3.23 -34.60 -3.24
CA ASP A 66 -3.85 -33.62 -2.32
C ASP A 66 -2.87 -33.06 -1.27
N GLU A 67 -1.56 -33.04 -1.56
CA GLU A 67 -0.55 -32.40 -0.70
C GLU A 67 -0.30 -30.97 -1.18
N PHE A 68 -0.30 -30.02 -0.25
CA PHE A 68 -0.02 -28.62 -0.53
C PHE A 68 1.48 -28.43 -0.81
N ILE A 69 1.80 -27.96 -2.00
CA ILE A 69 3.14 -27.55 -2.41
C ILE A 69 3.21 -26.03 -2.33
N LEU A 70 4.05 -25.52 -1.43
CA LEU A 70 4.29 -24.09 -1.26
C LEU A 70 5.13 -23.54 -2.43
N ASP A 71 4.65 -22.51 -3.09
CA ASP A 71 5.42 -21.74 -4.08
C ASP A 71 6.16 -20.58 -3.40
N TYR A 72 5.44 -19.77 -2.63
CA TYR A 72 6.02 -18.65 -1.89
C TYR A 72 5.13 -18.23 -0.72
N TYR A 73 5.74 -17.50 0.21
CA TYR A 73 5.04 -16.87 1.32
C TYR A 73 5.45 -15.40 1.45
N TYR A 74 4.59 -14.59 2.06
CA TYR A 74 4.89 -13.19 2.29
C TYR A 74 4.13 -12.63 3.50
N PRO A 75 4.69 -11.63 4.18
CA PRO A 75 3.99 -10.92 5.24
C PRO A 75 2.90 -10.04 4.63
N SER A 76 1.79 -9.91 5.32
CA SER A 76 0.61 -9.18 4.87
C SER A 76 0.03 -8.32 5.98
N TYR A 77 -0.54 -7.20 5.55
CA TYR A 77 -1.46 -6.40 6.35
C TYR A 77 -2.68 -6.11 5.48
N PHE A 78 -3.88 -6.41 5.97
CA PHE A 78 -5.13 -6.19 5.26
C PHE A 78 -5.79 -4.91 5.77
N GLY A 79 -5.81 -3.87 4.94
CA GLY A 79 -6.44 -2.60 5.27
C GLY A 79 -7.96 -2.69 5.22
N GLU A 80 -8.63 -1.94 6.08
CA GLU A 80 -10.10 -1.89 6.15
C GLU A 80 -10.68 -0.68 5.40
N SER A 81 -9.89 0.39 5.36
CA SER A 81 -10.25 1.69 4.77
C SER A 81 -10.31 1.62 3.24
N ILE A 82 -11.38 2.17 2.66
CA ILE A 82 -11.44 2.39 1.20
C ILE A 82 -10.51 3.54 0.86
N SER A 83 -9.45 3.23 0.12
CA SER A 83 -8.41 4.17 -0.30
C SER A 83 -8.79 4.91 -1.57
N ILE A 84 -9.25 4.15 -2.57
CA ILE A 84 -9.48 4.62 -3.93
C ILE A 84 -10.72 3.92 -4.49
N LYS A 85 -11.48 4.63 -5.33
CA LYS A 85 -12.53 4.06 -6.19
C LYS A 85 -12.16 4.36 -7.63
N ASN A 86 -11.68 3.37 -8.37
CA ASN A 86 -11.16 3.58 -9.72
C ASN A 86 -11.11 2.28 -10.52
N ASP A 87 -10.84 2.41 -11.81
CA ASP A 87 -10.57 1.29 -12.70
C ASP A 87 -9.23 0.63 -12.33
N VAL A 88 -9.24 -0.69 -12.30
CA VAL A 88 -8.07 -1.50 -11.97
C VAL A 88 -7.76 -2.47 -13.09
N GLU A 89 -6.50 -2.46 -13.51
CA GLU A 89 -5.93 -3.47 -14.40
C GLU A 89 -5.04 -4.40 -13.59
N VAL A 90 -5.26 -5.71 -13.72
CA VAL A 90 -4.45 -6.71 -13.01
C VAL A 90 -3.49 -7.38 -13.97
N ILE A 91 -2.21 -7.39 -13.61
CA ILE A 91 -1.11 -7.90 -14.43
C ILE A 91 -0.40 -9.04 -13.71
N LYS A 92 -0.24 -10.18 -14.39
CA LYS A 92 0.59 -11.30 -13.94
C LYS A 92 2.07 -10.93 -14.14
N GLN A 93 2.89 -11.09 -13.12
CA GLN A 93 4.34 -10.94 -13.23
C GLN A 93 4.92 -12.09 -14.07
N THR A 94 5.78 -11.79 -15.04
CA THR A 94 6.28 -12.79 -16.01
C THR A 94 7.04 -13.95 -15.38
N ASP A 95 7.71 -13.72 -14.24
CA ASP A 95 8.63 -14.68 -13.62
C ASP A 95 8.13 -15.28 -12.29
N LYS A 96 6.94 -14.87 -11.81
CA LYS A 96 6.36 -15.31 -10.53
C LYS A 96 4.84 -15.36 -10.66
N ASP A 97 4.18 -16.31 -9.99
CA ASP A 97 2.72 -16.30 -9.82
C ASP A 97 2.24 -15.22 -8.83
N ASN A 98 2.80 -14.02 -8.97
CA ASN A 98 2.39 -12.79 -8.32
C ASN A 98 1.57 -11.96 -9.31
N TYR A 99 0.51 -11.36 -8.80
CA TYR A 99 -0.32 -10.43 -9.55
C TYR A 99 -0.18 -9.04 -8.93
N TYR A 100 0.04 -8.07 -9.79
CA TYR A 100 -0.02 -6.66 -9.42
C TYR A 100 -1.34 -6.08 -9.90
N ALA A 101 -1.89 -5.17 -9.12
CA ALA A 101 -2.95 -4.29 -9.55
C ALA A 101 -2.35 -2.93 -9.89
N MET A 102 -2.75 -2.40 -11.04
CA MET A 102 -2.42 -1.08 -11.52
C MET A 102 -3.66 -0.21 -11.53
N CYS A 103 -3.53 0.99 -10.98
CA CYS A 103 -4.59 1.98 -10.88
C CYS A 103 -4.01 3.36 -11.21
N ASP A 104 -4.64 4.07 -12.15
CA ASP A 104 -4.24 5.43 -12.53
C ASP A 104 -4.86 6.43 -11.56
N GLU A 105 -4.17 6.74 -10.46
CA GLU A 105 -4.63 7.69 -9.45
C GLU A 105 -4.06 9.10 -9.71
N ILE A 106 -4.90 9.97 -10.28
CA ILE A 106 -4.53 11.35 -10.67
C ILE A 106 -4.07 12.15 -9.45
N ARG A 107 -4.66 11.90 -8.26
CA ARG A 107 -4.30 12.62 -7.01
C ARG A 107 -2.84 12.43 -6.61
N LEU A 108 -2.26 11.26 -6.90
CA LEU A 108 -0.87 10.96 -6.57
C LEU A 108 0.11 11.44 -7.65
N GLY A 109 -0.38 11.75 -8.85
CA GLY A 109 0.46 12.12 -9.99
C GLY A 109 1.36 10.98 -10.49
N VAL A 110 1.10 9.74 -10.06
CA VAL A 110 1.83 8.52 -10.42
C VAL A 110 0.86 7.37 -10.67
N ASN A 111 1.23 6.43 -11.54
CA ASN A 111 0.49 5.19 -11.69
C ASN A 111 0.76 4.31 -10.47
N LEU A 112 -0.30 4.00 -9.73
CA LEU A 112 -0.20 3.21 -8.52
C LEU A 112 -0.13 1.74 -8.89
N ILE A 113 0.91 1.06 -8.42
CA ILE A 113 1.13 -0.36 -8.61
C ILE A 113 1.28 -0.98 -7.23
N PHE A 114 0.48 -2.00 -6.93
CA PHE A 114 0.53 -2.68 -5.64
C PHE A 114 0.35 -4.18 -5.79
N GLN A 115 0.89 -4.94 -4.84
CA GLN A 115 0.69 -6.38 -4.83
C GLN A 115 -0.77 -6.71 -4.50
N LEU A 116 -1.42 -7.48 -5.37
CA LEU A 116 -2.80 -7.92 -5.17
C LEU A 116 -2.87 -9.03 -4.11
N GLN A 117 -3.58 -8.76 -3.02
CA GLN A 117 -3.72 -9.69 -1.90
C GLN A 117 -4.85 -10.70 -2.12
N ASN A 118 -5.98 -10.31 -2.70
CA ASN A 118 -7.15 -11.18 -2.91
C ASN A 118 -7.19 -11.81 -4.32
N MET A 119 -6.10 -12.46 -4.72
CA MET A 119 -5.95 -13.09 -6.04
C MET A 119 -7.00 -14.19 -6.31
N GLY A 120 -7.41 -14.96 -5.29
CA GLY A 120 -8.43 -15.99 -5.46
C GLY A 120 -9.78 -15.42 -5.94
N ALA A 121 -10.16 -14.25 -5.44
CA ALA A 121 -11.35 -13.53 -5.89
C ALA A 121 -11.22 -13.06 -7.35
N PHE A 122 -10.05 -12.53 -7.73
CA PHE A 122 -9.74 -12.15 -9.11
C PHE A 122 -9.86 -13.35 -10.06
N LEU A 123 -9.23 -14.49 -9.74
CA LEU A 123 -9.24 -15.68 -10.59
C LEU A 123 -10.64 -16.26 -10.77
N ARG A 124 -11.48 -16.26 -9.73
CA ARG A 124 -12.87 -16.72 -9.84
C ARG A 124 -13.73 -15.85 -10.75
N LYS A 125 -13.52 -14.54 -10.77
CA LYS A 125 -14.27 -13.62 -11.64
C LYS A 125 -13.73 -13.59 -13.06
N ASN A 126 -12.40 -13.66 -13.24
CA ASN A 126 -11.72 -13.26 -14.47
C ASN A 126 -11.34 -14.40 -15.41
N LEU A 127 -12.25 -15.35 -15.60
CA LEU A 127 -12.19 -16.25 -16.75
C LEU A 127 -12.42 -15.52 -18.10
N LYS A 128 -12.89 -14.25 -18.12
CA LYS A 128 -13.22 -13.53 -19.38
C LYS A 128 -12.79 -12.06 -19.52
N ASP A 129 -12.73 -11.25 -18.45
CA ASP A 129 -12.34 -9.82 -18.56
C ASP A 129 -11.20 -9.47 -17.59
N LYS A 130 -10.14 -8.83 -18.08
CA LYS A 130 -8.95 -8.45 -17.28
C LYS A 130 -9.06 -7.08 -16.61
N LYS A 131 -10.13 -6.33 -16.91
CA LYS A 131 -10.35 -4.97 -16.40
C LYS A 131 -11.56 -4.97 -15.47
N SER A 132 -11.35 -4.46 -14.26
CA SER A 132 -12.45 -4.17 -13.33
C SER A 132 -12.69 -2.68 -13.33
N TYR A 133 -13.94 -2.29 -13.59
CA TYR A 133 -14.31 -0.88 -13.66
C TYR A 133 -14.83 -0.40 -12.30
N ASN A 134 -14.39 0.79 -11.88
CA ASN A 134 -14.85 1.49 -10.68
C ASN A 134 -14.90 0.62 -9.41
N SER A 135 -13.80 -0.05 -9.12
CA SER A 135 -13.69 -0.98 -7.98
C SER A 135 -13.26 -0.25 -6.72
N ASP A 136 -13.78 -0.69 -5.57
CA ASP A 136 -13.32 -0.21 -4.27
C ASP A 136 -11.96 -0.85 -3.94
N ILE A 137 -10.93 -0.02 -3.78
CA ILE A 137 -9.56 -0.44 -3.51
C ILE A 137 -9.22 -0.11 -2.06
N ARG A 138 -8.71 -1.09 -1.32
CA ARG A 138 -8.15 -0.89 0.03
C ARG A 138 -6.66 -1.10 -0.01
N LEU A 139 -5.90 -0.05 0.32
CA LEU A 139 -4.44 -0.07 0.31
C LEU A 139 -3.91 -0.26 1.72
N ALA A 140 -2.97 -1.20 1.83
CA ALA A 140 -2.23 -1.47 3.04
C ALA A 140 -0.75 -1.58 2.71
N ALA A 141 0.10 -1.23 3.65
CA ALA A 141 1.53 -1.20 3.40
C ALA A 141 2.33 -1.70 4.60
N LEU A 142 3.46 -2.35 4.29
CA LEU A 142 4.43 -2.78 5.27
C LEU A 142 5.65 -1.87 5.20
N SER A 143 6.17 -1.46 6.36
CA SER A 143 7.39 -0.68 6.45
C SER A 143 8.36 -1.31 7.45
N VAL A 144 9.66 -1.24 7.14
CA VAL A 144 10.76 -1.74 7.99
C VAL A 144 11.64 -0.62 8.53
N ASP A 145 11.41 0.62 8.10
CA ASP A 145 12.07 1.81 8.61
C ASP A 145 11.14 3.01 8.41
N GLY A 146 10.82 3.69 9.51
CA GLY A 146 9.90 4.81 9.51
C GLY A 146 10.25 5.83 10.57
N LYS A 147 9.87 7.09 10.33
CA LYS A 147 10.09 8.21 11.24
C LYS A 147 8.80 8.98 11.43
N ILE A 148 8.54 9.38 12.67
CA ILE A 148 7.44 10.28 13.00
C ILE A 148 7.97 11.70 13.04
N LEU A 149 7.39 12.56 12.22
CA LEU A 149 7.69 13.98 12.16
C LEU A 149 6.59 14.77 12.88
N LEU A 150 6.97 15.94 13.38
CA LEU A 150 6.03 16.87 13.97
C LEU A 150 4.99 17.35 12.93
N PRO A 151 3.78 17.71 13.38
CA PRO A 151 2.82 18.41 12.53
C PRO A 151 3.46 19.63 11.90
N VAL A 152 3.04 19.96 10.67
CA VAL A 152 3.28 21.30 10.13
C VAL A 152 2.31 22.24 10.85
N TYR A 153 2.81 23.38 11.33
CA TYR A 153 1.95 24.45 11.82
C TYR A 153 1.16 25.03 10.64
N ASP A 154 -0.01 24.47 10.38
CA ASP A 154 -0.92 24.97 9.36
C ASP A 154 -2.26 25.34 9.97
N ASN A 155 -2.69 26.58 9.70
CA ASN A 155 -4.04 27.02 10.04
C ASN A 155 -5.05 26.17 9.25
N GLU A 156 -6.22 25.86 9.81
CA GLU A 156 -7.28 25.11 9.10
C GLU A 156 -7.62 25.71 7.72
N LYS A 157 -7.53 27.04 7.59
CA LYS A 157 -7.71 27.76 6.32
C LYS A 157 -6.69 27.38 5.25
N SER A 158 -5.44 27.08 5.63
CA SER A 158 -4.40 26.63 4.71
C SER A 158 -4.70 25.22 4.20
N ARG A 159 -5.09 24.30 5.09
CA ARG A 159 -5.49 22.92 4.73
C ARG A 159 -6.66 22.89 3.75
N ILE A 160 -7.70 23.69 4.01
CA ILE A 160 -8.87 23.78 3.11
C ILE A 160 -8.43 24.32 1.75
N LYS A 161 -7.54 25.33 1.73
CA LYS A 161 -7.01 25.90 0.49
C LYS A 161 -6.17 24.90 -0.30
N GLU A 162 -5.37 24.06 0.35
CA GLU A 162 -4.63 22.98 -0.31
C GLU A 162 -5.56 21.94 -0.93
N LYS A 163 -6.57 21.46 -0.20
CA LYS A 163 -7.57 20.54 -0.76
C LYS A 163 -8.29 21.13 -1.97
N MET A 164 -8.69 22.40 -1.90
CA MET A 164 -9.31 23.10 -3.02
C MET A 164 -8.37 23.24 -4.22
N ASN A 165 -7.07 23.49 -3.99
CA ASN A 165 -6.07 23.58 -5.04
C ASN A 165 -5.80 22.21 -5.69
N ASN A 166 -5.73 21.13 -4.91
CA ASN A 166 -5.62 19.77 -5.43
C ASN A 166 -6.81 19.44 -6.32
N GLN A 167 -8.04 19.74 -5.87
CA GLN A 167 -9.23 19.49 -6.69
C GLN A 167 -9.21 20.28 -8.00
N LYS A 168 -8.79 21.56 -7.97
CA LYS A 168 -8.64 22.36 -9.19
C LYS A 168 -7.61 21.76 -10.14
N ARG A 169 -6.47 21.30 -9.62
CA ARG A 169 -5.43 20.67 -10.42
C ARG A 169 -5.93 19.37 -11.07
N ILE A 170 -6.65 18.53 -10.34
CA ILE A 170 -7.26 17.30 -10.87
C ILE A 170 -8.20 17.63 -12.03
N ASN A 171 -9.11 18.59 -11.84
CA ASN A 171 -10.05 19.00 -12.89
C ASN A 171 -9.32 19.52 -14.15
N LEU A 172 -8.24 20.29 -13.98
CA LEU A 172 -7.43 20.77 -15.10
C LEU A 172 -6.70 19.62 -15.83
N VAL A 173 -6.20 18.63 -15.09
CA VAL A 173 -5.57 17.44 -15.68
C VAL A 173 -6.57 16.61 -16.48
N GLU A 174 -7.79 16.43 -15.96
CA GLU A 174 -8.87 15.75 -16.68
C GLU A 174 -9.23 16.49 -17.98
N GLN A 175 -9.41 17.81 -17.92
CA GLN A 175 -9.70 18.63 -19.11
C GLN A 175 -8.55 18.62 -20.13
N ALA A 176 -7.30 18.60 -19.66
CA ALA A 176 -6.14 18.50 -20.54
C ALA A 176 -6.07 17.12 -21.23
N ARG A 177 -6.44 16.03 -20.55
CA ARG A 177 -6.56 14.69 -21.16
C ARG A 177 -7.64 14.64 -22.25
N GLU A 178 -8.68 15.45 -22.12
CA GLU A 178 -9.74 15.62 -23.13
C GLU A 178 -9.33 16.54 -24.30
N GLY A 179 -8.11 17.10 -24.30
CA GLY A 179 -7.56 17.91 -25.39
C GLY A 179 -7.80 19.41 -25.27
N ASN A 180 -8.12 19.93 -24.08
CA ASN A 180 -8.31 21.36 -23.85
C ASN A 180 -6.96 22.11 -23.69
N GLU A 181 -6.56 22.89 -24.71
CA GLU A 181 -5.32 23.69 -24.70
C GLU A 181 -5.30 24.75 -23.57
N GLU A 182 -6.45 25.33 -23.20
CA GLU A 182 -6.54 26.33 -22.13
C GLU A 182 -6.24 25.72 -20.75
N ALA A 183 -6.61 24.44 -20.55
CA ALA A 183 -6.28 23.71 -19.33
C ALA A 183 -4.77 23.43 -19.23
N LEU A 184 -4.12 23.17 -20.37
CA LEU A 184 -2.67 22.96 -20.45
C LEU A 184 -1.88 24.23 -20.12
N GLU A 185 -2.30 25.38 -20.64
CA GLU A 185 -1.67 26.68 -20.32
C GLU A 185 -1.80 27.02 -18.84
N ASN A 186 -2.98 26.80 -18.24
CA ASN A 186 -3.22 27.01 -16.82
C ASN A 186 -2.36 26.09 -15.94
N LEU A 187 -2.24 24.80 -16.28
CA LEU A 187 -1.34 23.86 -15.61
C LEU A 187 0.12 24.34 -15.63
N THR A 188 0.56 24.85 -16.78
CA THR A 188 1.94 25.33 -16.95
C THR A 188 2.21 26.58 -16.12
N MET A 189 1.25 27.50 -16.06
CA MET A 189 1.33 28.69 -15.21
C MET A 189 1.38 28.34 -13.72
N ASP A 190 0.52 27.42 -13.27
CA ASP A 190 0.46 26.98 -11.87
C ASP A 190 1.77 26.28 -11.43
N GLU A 191 2.41 25.53 -12.32
CA GLU A 191 3.69 24.87 -12.05
C GLU A 191 4.85 25.87 -11.85
N ILE A 192 4.91 26.93 -12.67
CA ILE A 192 5.90 28.01 -12.52
C ILE A 192 5.70 28.70 -11.17
N ASP A 193 4.45 28.99 -10.81
CA ASP A 193 4.08 29.67 -9.57
C ASP A 193 4.41 28.82 -8.33
N LEU A 194 4.15 27.51 -8.40
CA LEU A 194 4.51 26.54 -7.37
C LEU A 194 6.03 26.46 -7.20
N TYR A 195 6.77 26.34 -8.30
CA TYR A 195 8.24 26.26 -8.27
C TYR A 195 8.87 27.50 -7.61
N GLN A 196 8.36 28.69 -7.94
CA GLN A 196 8.82 29.94 -7.31
C GLN A 196 8.53 29.99 -5.80
N ARG A 197 7.37 29.49 -5.36
CA ARG A 197 7.01 29.44 -3.93
C ARG A 197 7.87 28.43 -3.16
N ILE A 198 8.07 27.23 -3.71
CA ILE A 198 8.92 26.19 -3.13
C ILE A 198 10.37 26.71 -3.04
N SER A 199 10.92 27.25 -4.12
CA SER A 199 12.29 27.77 -4.15
C SER A 199 12.54 28.83 -3.06
N ARG A 200 11.60 29.77 -2.87
CA ARG A 200 11.68 30.80 -1.82
C ARG A 200 11.60 30.21 -0.40
N ARG A 201 10.78 29.18 -0.19
CA ARG A 201 10.63 28.55 1.13
C ARG A 201 11.80 27.61 1.46
N VAL A 202 12.24 26.77 0.52
CA VAL A 202 13.40 25.88 0.69
C VAL A 202 14.68 26.66 1.02
N THR A 203 14.82 27.89 0.51
CA THR A 203 15.96 28.76 0.83
C THR A 203 15.92 29.30 2.26
N ARG A 204 14.75 29.32 2.92
CA ARG A 204 14.52 29.97 4.23
C ARG A 204 14.12 29.02 5.35
N GLU A 205 13.55 27.87 5.02
CA GLU A 205 12.94 26.91 5.94
C GLU A 205 13.54 25.51 5.69
N ASP A 206 13.46 24.63 6.70
CA ASP A 206 13.84 23.23 6.51
C ASP A 206 12.89 22.59 5.48
N ILE A 207 13.41 21.77 4.56
CA ILE A 207 12.64 21.11 3.49
C ILE A 207 11.46 20.34 4.08
N LEU A 208 11.61 19.76 5.28
CA LEU A 208 10.56 19.01 5.98
C LEU A 208 9.46 19.89 6.61
N SER A 209 9.68 21.19 6.73
CA SER A 209 8.65 22.19 7.06
C SER A 209 7.94 22.73 5.82
N VAL A 210 8.55 22.61 4.63
CA VAL A 210 8.00 23.13 3.37
C VAL A 210 7.13 22.09 2.65
N VAL A 211 7.53 20.82 2.68
CA VAL A 211 6.79 19.73 2.05
C VAL A 211 5.76 19.16 3.03
N THR A 212 4.48 19.27 2.69
CA THR A 212 3.37 18.79 3.50
C THR A 212 3.22 17.27 3.40
N THR A 213 3.05 16.76 2.18
CA THR A 213 2.95 15.33 1.86
C THR A 213 3.65 15.00 0.55
N PHE A 214 4.09 13.75 0.39
CA PHE A 214 4.52 13.23 -0.90
C PHE A 214 4.31 11.71 -0.98
N PHE A 215 4.22 11.20 -2.20
CA PHE A 215 4.09 9.78 -2.49
C PHE A 215 4.89 9.50 -3.77
N MET A 216 6.06 8.87 -3.67
CA MET A 216 6.99 8.74 -4.80
C MET A 216 7.51 7.31 -4.94
N PRO A 217 7.68 6.78 -6.17
CA PRO A 217 8.29 5.48 -6.39
C PRO A 217 9.68 5.39 -5.76
N TYR A 218 10.02 4.24 -5.17
CA TYR A 218 11.29 4.04 -4.49
C TYR A 218 12.04 2.80 -5.00
N GLY A 219 13.17 3.04 -5.66
CA GLY A 219 14.03 1.98 -6.17
C GLY A 219 13.56 1.43 -7.52
N ILE A 220 13.90 0.18 -7.79
CA ILE A 220 13.60 -0.52 -9.07
C ILE A 220 12.26 -1.29 -8.99
N GLU A 221 11.79 -1.60 -7.78
CA GLU A 221 10.56 -2.36 -7.57
C GLU A 221 9.34 -1.44 -7.67
N ASN A 222 8.37 -1.81 -8.51
CA ASN A 222 7.22 -0.97 -8.86
C ASN A 222 6.22 -0.78 -7.71
N ASP A 223 6.25 -1.66 -6.71
CA ASP A 223 5.32 -1.71 -5.57
C ASP A 223 5.91 -1.07 -4.29
N LYS A 224 7.04 -0.36 -4.43
CA LYS A 224 7.69 0.35 -3.33
C LYS A 224 7.58 1.86 -3.50
N TYR A 225 7.27 2.53 -2.39
CA TYR A 225 7.10 3.97 -2.38
C TYR A 225 7.78 4.58 -1.16
N GLU A 226 8.37 5.76 -1.32
CA GLU A 226 8.69 6.65 -0.19
C GLU A 226 7.50 7.58 0.00
N VAL A 227 7.00 7.63 1.23
CA VAL A 227 5.80 8.40 1.56
C VAL A 227 6.04 9.30 2.75
N LEU A 228 5.53 10.52 2.65
CA LEU A 228 5.30 11.43 3.75
C LEU A 228 3.81 11.76 3.80
N GLY A 229 3.14 11.41 4.90
CA GLY A 229 1.70 11.62 5.05
C GLY A 229 1.30 11.97 6.47
N ASN A 230 0.09 12.50 6.64
CA ASN A 230 -0.49 12.81 7.93
C ASN A 230 -1.11 11.56 8.56
N ILE A 231 -0.87 11.36 9.85
CA ILE A 231 -1.44 10.25 10.62
C ILE A 231 -2.85 10.65 11.06
N LEU A 232 -3.83 9.90 10.57
CA LEU A 232 -5.25 10.07 10.90
C LEU A 232 -5.66 9.22 12.11
N ASP A 233 -5.08 8.03 12.25
CA ASP A 233 -5.35 7.12 13.37
C ASP A 233 -4.14 6.25 13.67
N VAL A 234 -4.04 5.76 14.92
CA VAL A 234 -2.96 4.89 15.41
C VAL A 234 -3.54 3.79 16.28
N LYS A 235 -3.23 2.53 15.95
CA LYS A 235 -3.55 1.35 16.75
C LYS A 235 -2.27 0.56 17.05
N GLU A 236 -2.04 0.24 18.30
CA GLU A 236 -0.97 -0.68 18.69
C GLU A 236 -1.54 -2.10 18.83
N VAL A 237 -0.87 -3.07 18.22
CA VAL A 237 -1.21 -4.50 18.32
C VAL A 237 0.05 -5.30 18.67
N VAL A 238 -0.13 -6.52 19.16
CA VAL A 238 0.99 -7.39 19.55
C VAL A 238 0.94 -8.64 18.69
N ASN A 239 2.07 -9.00 18.07
CA ASN A 239 2.23 -10.29 17.43
C ASN A 239 2.20 -11.39 18.51
N HIS A 240 1.19 -12.26 18.52
CA HIS A 240 1.04 -13.27 19.58
C HIS A 240 2.08 -14.40 19.54
N LEU A 241 2.80 -14.58 18.43
CA LEU A 241 3.87 -15.58 18.33
C LEU A 241 5.19 -15.06 18.92
N THR A 242 5.55 -13.81 18.61
CA THR A 242 6.87 -13.25 18.95
C THR A 242 6.82 -12.23 20.08
N MET A 243 5.61 -11.85 20.49
CA MET A 243 5.31 -10.78 21.46
C MET A 243 5.91 -9.42 21.06
N GLU A 244 6.14 -9.20 19.77
CA GLU A 244 6.60 -7.92 19.25
C GLU A 244 5.43 -6.95 19.07
N GLU A 245 5.60 -5.70 19.55
CA GLU A 245 4.63 -4.62 19.38
C GLU A 245 4.70 -4.07 17.95
N LEU A 246 3.53 -4.00 17.30
CA LEU A 246 3.33 -3.46 15.97
C LEU A 246 2.47 -2.21 16.08
N VAL A 247 2.78 -1.23 15.24
CA VAL A 247 2.02 0.01 15.11
C VAL A 247 1.33 -0.01 13.76
N LEU A 248 0.00 0.08 13.80
CA LEU A 248 -0.87 0.26 12.64
C LEU A 248 -1.27 1.74 12.58
N MET A 249 -1.07 2.36 11.42
CA MET A 249 -1.38 3.78 11.22
C MET A 249 -2.26 3.96 9.99
N ILE A 250 -3.31 4.76 10.10
CA ILE A 250 -4.03 5.26 8.94
C ILE A 250 -3.34 6.55 8.50
N VAL A 251 -2.84 6.59 7.26
CA VAL A 251 -2.04 7.70 6.73
C VAL A 251 -2.73 8.31 5.52
N GLU A 252 -2.85 9.64 5.50
CA GLU A 252 -3.28 10.43 4.35
C GLU A 252 -2.06 11.06 3.67
N SER A 253 -1.86 10.77 2.39
CA SER A 253 -0.89 11.47 1.55
C SER A 253 -1.56 11.86 0.24
N ASN A 254 -1.51 13.14 -0.13
CA ASN A 254 -2.11 13.68 -1.36
C ASN A 254 -3.57 13.23 -1.56
N ASP A 255 -4.40 13.34 -0.51
CA ASP A 255 -5.82 12.95 -0.50
C ASP A 255 -6.10 11.45 -0.77
N VAL A 256 -5.08 10.59 -0.67
CA VAL A 256 -5.21 9.12 -0.64
C VAL A 256 -4.96 8.63 0.77
N VAL A 257 -5.91 7.86 1.29
CA VAL A 257 -5.83 7.23 2.61
C VAL A 257 -5.40 5.79 2.44
N PHE A 258 -4.36 5.36 3.15
CA PHE A 258 -3.88 3.99 3.16
C PHE A 258 -3.37 3.64 4.55
N GLU A 259 -3.29 2.35 4.84
CA GLU A 259 -2.90 1.89 6.17
C GLU A 259 -1.48 1.35 6.17
N VAL A 260 -0.72 1.59 7.23
CA VAL A 260 0.69 1.19 7.35
C VAL A 260 0.91 0.37 8.61
N CYS A 261 1.50 -0.81 8.47
CA CYS A 261 2.00 -1.62 9.56
C CYS A 261 3.53 -1.55 9.63
N ILE A 262 4.03 -1.24 10.82
CA ILE A 262 5.47 -1.21 11.13
C ILE A 262 5.70 -1.77 12.53
N ASN A 263 6.81 -2.48 12.72
CA ASN A 263 7.24 -2.90 14.04
C ASN A 263 7.67 -1.67 14.85
N LYS A 264 7.19 -1.54 16.09
CA LYS A 264 7.48 -0.38 16.95
C LYS A 264 8.98 -0.13 17.15
N LYS A 265 9.80 -1.19 17.14
CA LYS A 265 11.27 -1.08 17.24
C LYS A 265 11.92 -0.41 16.03
N ASN A 266 11.28 -0.47 14.88
CA ASN A 266 11.74 0.12 13.63
C ASN A 266 11.15 1.51 13.37
N LEU A 267 10.31 2.01 14.29
CA LEU A 267 9.71 3.32 14.19
C LEU A 267 10.48 4.32 15.07
N TYR A 268 11.05 5.35 14.46
CA TYR A 268 11.71 6.42 15.17
C TYR A 268 10.73 7.55 15.51
N GLY A 269 10.61 7.88 16.79
CA GLY A 269 9.64 8.85 17.30
C GLY A 269 8.32 8.19 17.69
N GLU A 270 7.43 8.98 18.28
CA GLU A 270 6.16 8.47 18.84
C GLU A 270 5.01 8.74 17.86
N PRO A 271 4.30 7.70 17.38
CA PRO A 271 3.17 7.86 16.48
C PRO A 271 1.99 8.49 17.22
N ALA A 272 1.37 9.51 16.64
CA ALA A 272 0.17 10.12 17.17
C ALA A 272 -0.64 10.79 16.05
N VAL A 273 -1.95 10.86 16.23
CA VAL A 273 -2.85 11.57 15.32
C VAL A 273 -2.40 13.02 15.16
N GLY A 274 -2.39 13.51 13.92
CA GLY A 274 -1.92 14.84 13.55
C GLY A 274 -0.40 14.96 13.37
N ARG A 275 0.39 13.97 13.81
CA ARG A 275 1.81 13.87 13.40
C ARG A 275 1.91 13.33 11.98
N ARG A 276 3.13 13.29 11.44
CA ARG A 276 3.38 12.81 10.08
C ARG A 276 4.23 11.57 10.08
N PHE A 277 3.89 10.59 9.25
CA PHE A 277 4.70 9.41 8.99
C PHE A 277 5.58 9.67 7.76
N LYS A 278 6.88 9.43 7.89
CA LYS A 278 7.82 9.34 6.77
C LYS A 278 8.45 7.96 6.73
N GLY A 279 8.40 7.26 5.62
CA GLY A 279 9.06 5.97 5.49
C GLY A 279 9.01 5.38 4.09
N ILE A 280 9.78 4.31 3.90
CA ILE A 280 9.68 3.47 2.71
C ILE A 280 8.66 2.39 3.01
N ILE A 281 7.69 2.24 2.11
CA ILE A 281 6.60 1.29 2.23
C ILE A 281 6.63 0.30 1.07
N TRP A 282 6.20 -0.91 1.34
CA TRP A 282 5.80 -1.87 0.33
C TRP A 282 4.30 -1.97 0.28
N LEU A 283 3.73 -1.59 -0.87
CA LEU A 283 2.32 -1.38 -1.04
C LEU A 283 1.64 -2.68 -1.50
N GLN A 284 0.59 -3.02 -0.77
CA GLN A 284 -0.27 -4.16 -1.01
C GLN A 284 -1.72 -3.66 -1.01
N GLY A 285 -2.63 -4.46 -1.55
CA GLY A 285 -4.03 -4.08 -1.49
C GLY A 285 -4.99 -5.16 -1.91
N THR A 286 -6.24 -4.92 -1.55
CA THR A 286 -7.39 -5.70 -2.02
C THR A 286 -8.23 -4.86 -2.94
N VAL A 287 -8.80 -5.52 -3.94
CA VAL A 287 -9.70 -4.90 -4.91
C VAL A 287 -11.05 -5.58 -4.80
N ASP A 288 -12.10 -4.80 -4.65
CA ASP A 288 -13.45 -5.33 -4.69
C ASP A 288 -13.85 -5.67 -6.12
N PHE A 289 -13.83 -6.96 -6.43
CA PHE A 289 -14.27 -7.50 -7.70
C PHE A 289 -15.76 -7.89 -7.65
N SER A 290 -16.62 -7.26 -6.87
CA SER A 290 -18.07 -7.51 -6.97
C SER A 290 -18.71 -6.97 -8.26
#